data_AF-X1HLV7-F1
#
_entry.id   AF-X1HLV7-F1
#
_cell.length_a   1.000
_cell.length_b   1.000
_cell.length_c   1.000
_cell.angle_alpha   90.00
_cell.angle_beta   90.00
_cell.angle_gamma   90.00
#
_symmetry.space_group_name_H-M   'P 1'
#
loop_
_entity.id
_entity.type
_entity.pdbx_description
1 polymer ?
#
loop_
_entity_poly.entity_id
_entity_poly.type
_entity_poly.pdbx_seq_one_letter_code
_entity_poly.pdbx_strand_id
1 'polypeptide(L)'
;IQDATANELKETQGEALRADQRLMAKRFFMRALTMGTATSSRPTASMGWWDGRMAETGADGAAPPSWKGNTFNTGHNHYDTTGAADLALSDFSALKREIREHGYSGPLFLFMNSEQVEECENLAGWTSAMTPNSIIETVATQGFEAIKQFQGFTIIQDDWITEGYLMAIEAKIRPITMRLPLNKSAQGLKLWEGPYSAYPLQEAYYSHRFDMAVCHRGAGAVREITTDASYTNPTFTF
;
A
#
# COMPACT_ATOMS: atom_id res chain seq x y z
N ILE A 1 -23.53 29.91 -7.53
CA ILE A 1 -23.56 29.55 -6.09
C ILE A 1 -24.66 30.28 -5.30
N GLN A 2 -25.38 31.24 -5.90
CA GLN A 2 -26.39 32.07 -5.23
C GLN A 2 -27.60 31.27 -4.68
N ASP A 3 -27.83 30.06 -5.21
CA ASP A 3 -28.94 29.17 -4.81
C ASP A 3 -28.49 27.87 -4.12
N ALA A 4 -27.20 27.73 -3.76
CA ALA A 4 -26.71 26.52 -3.09
C ALA A 4 -27.21 26.47 -1.63
N THR A 5 -27.90 25.39 -1.28
CA THR A 5 -28.37 25.16 0.08
C THR A 5 -27.21 24.80 1.01
N ALA A 6 -27.38 25.03 2.31
CA ALA A 6 -26.35 24.69 3.30
C ALA A 6 -26.03 23.18 3.33
N ASN A 7 -26.97 22.32 2.91
CA ASN A 7 -26.76 20.88 2.83
C ASN A 7 -25.87 20.50 1.65
N GLU A 8 -26.09 21.09 0.47
CA GLU A 8 -25.24 20.87 -0.71
C GLU A 8 -23.80 21.33 -0.45
N LEU A 9 -23.62 22.44 0.27
CA LEU A 9 -22.29 22.90 0.68
C LEU A 9 -21.60 21.91 1.63
N LYS A 10 -22.32 21.38 2.62
CA LYS A 10 -21.77 20.36 3.55
C LYS A 10 -21.43 19.07 2.83
N GLU A 11 -22.27 18.65 1.89
CA GLU A 11 -22.03 17.46 1.08
C GLU A 11 -20.79 17.63 0.21
N THR A 12 -20.65 18.79 -0.44
CA THR A 12 -19.46 19.13 -1.24
C THR A 12 -18.18 19.09 -0.39
N GLN A 13 -18.22 19.65 0.83
CA GLN A 13 -17.09 19.61 1.76
C GLN A 13 -16.80 18.19 2.26
N GLY A 14 -17.85 17.40 2.54
CA GLY A 14 -17.73 16.01 2.92
C GLY A 14 -17.10 15.16 1.82
N GLU A 15 -17.48 15.40 0.57
CA GLU A 15 -16.90 14.68 -0.56
C GLU A 15 -15.44 15.05 -0.80
N ALA A 16 -15.05 16.31 -0.58
CA ALA A 16 -13.64 16.71 -0.62
C ALA A 16 -12.79 15.96 0.42
N LEU A 17 -13.31 15.76 1.63
CA LEU A 17 -12.62 14.98 2.68
C LEU A 17 -12.51 13.50 2.31
N ARG A 18 -13.56 12.91 1.75
CA ARG A 18 -13.52 11.50 1.27
C ARG A 18 -12.56 11.35 0.11
N ALA A 19 -12.55 12.29 -0.84
CA ALA A 19 -11.63 12.29 -1.97
C ALA A 19 -10.16 12.37 -1.52
N ASP A 20 -9.86 13.15 -0.47
CA ASP A 20 -8.51 13.20 0.10
C ASP A 20 -8.09 11.87 0.74
N GLN A 21 -8.99 11.21 1.48
CA GLN A 21 -8.74 9.87 2.02
C GLN A 21 -8.46 8.84 0.91
N ARG A 22 -9.25 8.87 -0.17
CA ARG A 22 -9.03 8.03 -1.36
C ARG A 22 -7.68 8.33 -2.01
N LEU A 23 -7.31 9.61 -2.15
CA LEU A 23 -6.01 10.02 -2.70
C LEU A 23 -4.84 9.51 -1.84
N MET A 24 -4.98 9.55 -0.52
CA MET A 24 -3.96 9.02 0.40
C MET A 24 -3.79 7.51 0.26
N ALA A 25 -4.87 6.74 0.27
CA ALA A 25 -4.84 5.28 0.08
C ALA A 25 -4.22 4.93 -1.27
N LYS A 26 -4.63 5.62 -2.34
CA LYS A 26 -4.07 5.41 -3.68
C LYS A 26 -2.59 5.72 -3.77
N ARG A 27 -2.11 6.80 -3.14
CA ARG A 27 -0.67 7.12 -3.09
C ARG A 27 0.12 6.10 -2.27
N PHE A 28 -0.48 5.53 -1.23
CA PHE A 28 0.10 4.44 -0.46
C PHE A 28 0.30 3.20 -1.33
N PHE A 29 -0.74 2.72 -2.00
CA PHE A 29 -0.65 1.56 -2.90
C PHE A 29 0.25 1.81 -4.10
N MET A 30 0.16 2.99 -4.72
CA MET A 30 1.08 3.37 -5.80
C MET A 30 2.52 3.28 -5.34
N ARG A 31 2.83 3.80 -4.14
CA ARG A 31 4.21 3.76 -3.67
C ARG A 31 4.68 2.35 -3.34
N ALA A 32 3.81 1.51 -2.78
CA ALA A 32 4.16 0.17 -2.38
C ALA A 32 4.29 -0.80 -3.56
N LEU A 33 3.40 -0.70 -4.55
CA LEU A 33 3.32 -1.62 -5.69
C LEU A 33 4.22 -1.21 -6.87
N THR A 34 4.80 -0.01 -6.86
CA THR A 34 5.67 0.45 -7.95
C THR A 34 7.14 0.12 -7.67
N MET A 35 7.67 -0.85 -8.41
CA MET A 35 9.10 -1.13 -8.48
C MET A 35 9.84 -0.06 -9.29
N GLY A 36 11.16 0.03 -9.14
CA GLY A 36 11.99 0.96 -9.92
C GLY A 36 11.97 0.74 -11.43
N THR A 37 12.13 1.81 -12.21
CA THR A 37 12.24 1.73 -13.68
C THR A 37 13.66 2.05 -14.15
N ALA A 38 14.21 1.26 -15.07
CA ALA A 38 15.58 1.43 -15.58
C ALA A 38 15.80 2.74 -16.36
N THR A 39 14.75 3.53 -16.61
CA THR A 39 14.78 4.73 -17.47
C THR A 39 14.75 6.06 -16.72
N SER A 40 14.80 6.07 -15.38
CA SER A 40 14.73 7.32 -14.64
C SER A 40 16.03 8.13 -14.76
N SER A 41 15.91 9.41 -15.15
CA SER A 41 17.00 10.41 -15.27
C SER A 41 17.76 10.72 -13.98
N ARG A 42 17.41 10.06 -12.88
CA ARG A 42 18.14 10.02 -11.61
C ARG A 42 18.49 8.56 -11.32
N PRO A 43 19.76 8.18 -11.25
CA PRO A 43 20.20 6.78 -11.04
C PRO A 43 19.92 6.22 -9.64
N THR A 44 18.92 6.73 -8.91
CA THR A 44 18.37 6.16 -7.66
C THR A 44 17.11 5.37 -7.98
N ALA A 45 17.14 4.53 -9.02
CA ALA A 45 15.97 4.25 -9.84
C ALA A 45 14.92 3.31 -9.22
N SER A 46 15.13 2.84 -7.98
CA SER A 46 14.08 2.17 -7.24
C SER A 46 13.64 2.92 -5.98
N MET A 47 12.32 3.00 -5.89
CA MET A 47 11.55 3.81 -4.96
C MET A 47 10.78 2.91 -3.96
N GLY A 48 10.71 1.61 -4.21
CA GLY A 48 9.83 0.69 -3.50
C GLY A 48 10.51 -0.11 -2.39
N TRP A 49 10.02 -1.34 -2.23
CA TRP A 49 10.68 -2.43 -1.49
C TRP A 49 12.03 -2.79 -2.12
N TRP A 50 12.71 -3.82 -1.61
CA TRP A 50 13.90 -4.31 -2.28
C TRP A 50 13.55 -4.78 -3.70
N ASP A 51 14.28 -4.29 -4.69
CA ASP A 51 14.23 -4.83 -6.05
C ASP A 51 15.62 -5.01 -6.62
N GLY A 52 15.75 -5.96 -7.55
CA GLY A 52 17.00 -6.26 -8.22
C GLY A 52 17.52 -5.15 -9.12
N ARG A 53 16.72 -4.10 -9.38
CA ARG A 53 17.09 -2.95 -10.23
C ARG A 53 17.80 -1.86 -9.45
N MET A 54 17.79 -1.90 -8.12
CA MET A 54 18.64 -1.06 -7.25
C MET A 54 20.13 -1.15 -7.64
N ALA A 55 20.56 -2.26 -8.26
CA ALA A 55 21.91 -2.51 -8.73
C ALA A 55 22.28 -1.87 -10.09
N GLU A 56 21.31 -1.72 -10.99
CA GLU A 56 21.57 -1.31 -12.38
C GLU A 56 21.73 0.19 -12.55
N THR A 57 21.13 0.98 -11.65
CA THR A 57 21.23 2.44 -11.71
C THR A 57 22.27 2.92 -10.70
N GLY A 58 23.44 3.29 -11.21
CA GLY A 58 24.71 3.44 -10.48
C GLY A 58 24.78 4.51 -9.39
N ALA A 59 23.96 4.42 -8.35
CA ALA A 59 24.18 5.14 -7.11
C ALA A 59 23.84 4.36 -5.82
N ASP A 60 23.08 3.25 -5.87
CA ASP A 60 22.67 2.50 -4.65
C ASP A 60 22.62 0.97 -4.87
N GLY A 61 23.63 0.40 -5.57
CA GLY A 61 23.76 -1.04 -5.79
C GLY A 61 24.07 -1.83 -4.51
N ALA A 62 23.11 -1.85 -3.59
CA ALA A 62 23.21 -2.46 -2.29
C ALA A 62 22.33 -3.69 -2.23
N ALA A 63 22.96 -4.85 -2.03
CA ALA A 63 22.24 -6.00 -1.51
C ALA A 63 21.64 -5.65 -0.14
N PRO A 64 20.49 -6.24 0.22
CA PRO A 64 19.97 -6.13 1.58
C PRO A 64 21.04 -6.52 2.62
N PRO A 65 21.04 -5.87 3.80
CA PRO A 65 21.91 -6.27 4.89
C PRO A 65 21.69 -7.73 5.28
N SER A 66 22.78 -8.45 5.57
CA SER A 66 22.68 -9.82 6.06
C SER A 66 22.01 -9.90 7.42
N TRP A 67 21.27 -10.98 7.67
CA TRP A 67 20.56 -11.19 8.93
C TRP A 67 20.51 -12.67 9.32
N LYS A 68 20.91 -13.00 10.56
CA LYS A 68 20.84 -14.36 11.14
C LYS A 68 21.30 -15.49 10.19
N GLY A 69 22.36 -15.24 9.41
CA GLY A 69 22.93 -16.20 8.45
C GLY A 69 22.38 -16.10 7.03
N ASN A 70 21.32 -15.33 6.78
CA ASN A 70 20.87 -14.99 5.44
C ASN A 70 21.80 -13.95 4.84
N THR A 71 22.30 -14.24 3.64
CA THR A 71 23.10 -13.33 2.83
C THR A 71 22.39 -13.07 1.52
N PHE A 72 22.29 -11.81 1.13
CA PHE A 72 21.56 -11.40 -0.06
C PHE A 72 22.55 -10.94 -1.14
N ASN A 73 22.18 -11.14 -2.39
CA ASN A 73 22.89 -10.57 -3.51
C ASN A 73 22.18 -9.30 -3.99
N THR A 74 22.79 -8.61 -4.95
CA THR A 74 22.26 -7.39 -5.55
C THR A 74 20.99 -7.60 -6.39
N GLY A 75 20.63 -8.85 -6.69
CA GLY A 75 19.41 -9.23 -7.40
C GLY A 75 18.25 -9.62 -6.47
N HIS A 76 18.38 -9.42 -5.16
CA HIS A 76 17.32 -9.72 -4.21
C HIS A 76 16.09 -8.85 -4.45
N ASN A 77 14.92 -9.47 -4.44
CA ASN A 77 13.69 -8.86 -4.92
C ASN A 77 12.51 -9.19 -4.00
N HIS A 78 11.61 -8.22 -3.88
CA HIS A 78 10.36 -8.28 -3.14
C HIS A 78 9.17 -7.95 -4.05
N TYR A 79 9.38 -8.00 -5.37
CA TYR A 79 8.40 -7.76 -6.42
C TYR A 79 8.37 -8.98 -7.32
N ASP A 80 7.71 -10.04 -6.87
CA ASP A 80 7.73 -11.33 -7.54
C ASP A 80 6.39 -11.65 -8.20
N THR A 81 6.35 -12.66 -9.06
CA THR A 81 5.11 -13.19 -9.62
C THR A 81 4.75 -14.51 -8.94
N THR A 82 3.47 -14.89 -8.94
CA THR A 82 3.02 -16.23 -8.52
C THR A 82 3.52 -17.31 -9.48
N GLY A 83 3.75 -16.96 -10.76
CA GLY A 83 4.04 -17.91 -11.83
C GLY A 83 2.83 -18.78 -12.20
N ALA A 84 1.62 -18.38 -11.79
CA ALA A 84 0.37 -19.09 -11.98
C ALA A 84 -0.79 -18.09 -12.14
N ALA A 85 -1.85 -18.53 -12.82
CA ALA A 85 -3.08 -17.72 -12.98
C ALA A 85 -3.92 -17.66 -11.70
N ASP A 86 -3.75 -18.63 -10.80
CA ASP A 86 -4.51 -18.74 -9.56
C ASP A 86 -3.58 -18.62 -8.34
N LEU A 87 -4.13 -18.11 -7.23
CA LEU A 87 -3.44 -18.07 -5.94
C LEU A 87 -3.18 -19.47 -5.35
N ALA A 88 -2.05 -19.62 -4.67
CA ALA A 88 -1.68 -20.82 -3.94
C ALA A 88 -1.19 -20.50 -2.53
N LEU A 89 -1.28 -21.47 -1.61
CA LEU A 89 -0.76 -21.34 -0.23
C LEU A 89 0.74 -21.03 -0.17
N SER A 90 1.49 -21.43 -1.20
CA SER A 90 2.91 -21.12 -1.35
C SER A 90 3.18 -19.63 -1.53
N ASP A 91 2.26 -18.87 -2.11
CA ASP A 91 2.43 -17.43 -2.35
C ASP A 91 2.48 -16.65 -1.04
N PHE A 92 1.57 -16.94 -0.12
CA PHE A 92 1.55 -16.35 1.23
C PHE A 92 2.78 -16.77 2.04
N SER A 93 3.21 -18.02 1.89
CA SER A 93 4.42 -18.53 2.55
C SER A 93 5.68 -17.82 2.03
N ALA A 94 5.74 -17.53 0.73
CA ALA A 94 6.83 -16.79 0.11
C ALA A 94 6.86 -15.32 0.55
N LEU A 95 5.72 -14.60 0.47
CA LEU A 95 5.59 -13.22 0.98
C LEU A 95 6.05 -13.10 2.43
N LYS A 96 5.64 -14.05 3.27
CA LYS A 96 6.06 -14.10 4.68
C LYS A 96 7.56 -14.32 4.78
N ARG A 97 8.12 -15.29 4.05
CA ARG A 97 9.55 -15.60 4.07
C ARG A 97 10.38 -14.38 3.70
N GLU A 98 10.04 -13.69 2.61
CA GLU A 98 10.70 -12.48 2.11
C GLU A 98 10.75 -11.37 3.18
N ILE A 99 9.69 -11.18 3.97
CA ILE A 99 9.71 -10.20 5.07
C ILE A 99 10.52 -10.72 6.27
N ARG A 100 10.36 -12.00 6.64
CA ARG A 100 10.99 -12.59 7.83
C ARG A 100 12.50 -12.73 7.69
N GLU A 101 13.02 -12.95 6.50
CA GLU A 101 14.46 -13.15 6.27
C GLU A 101 15.30 -11.89 6.52
N HIS A 102 14.67 -10.70 6.53
CA HIS A 102 15.28 -9.43 6.93
C HIS A 102 15.11 -9.11 8.42
N GLY A 103 14.49 -10.01 9.20
CA GLY A 103 14.38 -9.89 10.66
C GLY A 103 13.12 -9.19 11.19
N TYR A 104 12.21 -8.80 10.31
CA TYR A 104 10.91 -8.27 10.72
C TYR A 104 10.06 -9.40 11.29
N SER A 105 9.72 -9.33 12.58
CA SER A 105 9.06 -10.42 13.34
C SER A 105 7.68 -10.04 13.89
N GLY A 106 7.21 -8.81 13.67
CA GLY A 106 5.90 -8.34 14.10
C GLY A 106 4.72 -8.92 13.32
N PRO A 107 3.48 -8.52 13.66
CA PRO A 107 2.28 -8.88 12.90
C PRO A 107 2.40 -8.43 11.44
N LEU A 108 1.80 -9.20 10.53
CA LEU A 108 1.80 -8.88 9.10
C LEU A 108 0.40 -8.49 8.64
N PHE A 109 0.31 -7.39 7.92
CA PHE A 109 -0.89 -7.01 7.17
C PHE A 109 -0.76 -7.46 5.73
N LEU A 110 -1.85 -7.97 5.18
CA LEU A 110 -1.96 -8.35 3.79
C LEU A 110 -3.09 -7.55 3.15
N PHE A 111 -2.74 -6.73 2.17
CA PHE A 111 -3.68 -5.96 1.37
C PHE A 111 -3.93 -6.71 0.05
N MET A 112 -5.20 -6.82 -0.30
CA MET A 112 -5.65 -7.42 -1.55
C MET A 112 -7.04 -6.89 -1.92
N ASN A 113 -7.36 -6.99 -3.20
CA ASN A 113 -8.67 -6.60 -3.72
C ASN A 113 -9.73 -7.62 -3.29
N SER A 114 -11.01 -7.23 -3.32
CA SER A 114 -12.14 -8.09 -2.99
C SER A 114 -12.18 -9.39 -3.80
N GLU A 115 -11.81 -9.37 -5.08
CA GLU A 115 -11.72 -10.57 -5.93
C GLU A 115 -10.69 -11.57 -5.38
N GLN A 116 -9.51 -11.10 -5.00
CA GLN A 116 -8.48 -11.96 -4.40
C GLN A 116 -8.87 -12.46 -2.99
N VAL A 117 -9.69 -11.72 -2.25
CA VAL A 117 -10.26 -12.24 -0.99
C VAL A 117 -11.17 -13.43 -1.27
N GLU A 118 -12.02 -13.35 -2.30
CA GLU A 118 -12.88 -14.46 -2.72
C GLU A 118 -12.06 -15.68 -3.18
N GLU A 119 -11.01 -15.47 -3.98
CA GLU A 119 -10.07 -16.54 -4.34
C GLU A 119 -9.44 -17.20 -3.10
N CYS A 120 -9.04 -16.40 -2.10
CA CYS A 120 -8.49 -16.92 -0.85
C CYS A 120 -9.50 -17.76 -0.07
N GLU A 121 -10.76 -17.33 0.01
CA GLU A 121 -11.84 -18.07 0.66
C GLU A 121 -12.12 -19.42 -0.02
N ASN A 122 -11.91 -19.50 -1.33
CA ASN A 122 -12.08 -20.71 -2.12
C ASN A 122 -10.87 -21.68 -2.05
N LEU A 123 -9.73 -21.27 -1.46
CA LEU A 123 -8.59 -22.16 -1.28
C LEU A 123 -8.90 -23.26 -0.27
N ALA A 124 -8.56 -24.50 -0.61
CA ALA A 124 -8.79 -25.70 0.23
C ALA A 124 -8.09 -25.66 1.62
N GLY A 125 -7.24 -24.67 1.88
CA GLY A 125 -6.59 -24.39 3.18
C GLY A 125 -7.16 -23.18 3.93
N TRP A 126 -8.26 -22.58 3.46
CA TRP A 126 -9.00 -21.55 4.18
C TRP A 126 -9.69 -22.14 5.40
N THR A 127 -8.94 -22.23 6.49
CA THR A 127 -9.58 -22.20 7.80
C THR A 127 -9.99 -20.76 8.01
N SER A 128 -11.28 -20.44 7.99
CA SER A 128 -11.77 -19.25 8.69
C SER A 128 -11.26 -19.37 10.13
N ALA A 129 -10.11 -18.79 10.43
CA ALA A 129 -9.64 -18.67 11.79
C ALA A 129 -10.49 -17.57 12.43
N MET A 130 -11.75 -17.92 12.67
CA MET A 130 -12.45 -17.40 13.83
C MET A 130 -11.70 -17.97 15.03
N THR A 131 -10.57 -17.36 15.40
CA THR A 131 -10.14 -17.43 16.79
C THR A 131 -11.29 -16.83 17.58
N PRO A 132 -11.99 -17.60 18.44
CA PRO A 132 -13.08 -17.08 19.25
C PRO A 132 -12.45 -16.19 20.32
N ASN A 133 -12.07 -14.98 19.92
CA ASN A 133 -11.89 -13.90 20.86
C ASN A 133 -13.29 -13.60 21.38
N SER A 134 -13.44 -13.41 22.70
CA SER A 134 -14.75 -13.08 23.24
C SER A 134 -15.30 -11.87 22.46
N ILE A 135 -16.55 -11.95 22.02
CA ILE A 135 -17.20 -10.92 21.19
C ILE A 135 -17.02 -9.52 21.84
N ILE A 136 -16.97 -9.48 23.16
CA ILE A 136 -16.78 -8.28 23.97
C ILE A 136 -15.37 -7.69 23.81
N GLU A 137 -14.32 -8.51 23.78
CA GLU A 137 -12.93 -8.03 23.68
C GLU A 137 -12.56 -7.62 22.24
N THR A 138 -13.14 -8.29 21.24
CA THR A 138 -12.95 -7.99 19.82
C THR A 138 -13.67 -6.70 19.41
N VAL A 139 -14.92 -6.52 19.83
CA VAL A 139 -15.68 -5.28 19.55
C VAL A 139 -15.09 -4.08 20.29
N ALA A 140 -14.61 -4.26 21.52
CA ALA A 140 -13.99 -3.19 22.30
C ALA A 140 -12.61 -2.77 21.78
N THR A 141 -11.83 -3.69 21.21
CA THR A 141 -10.47 -3.40 20.74
C THR A 141 -10.42 -3.07 19.25
N GLN A 142 -11.31 -3.62 18.43
CA GLN A 142 -11.21 -3.61 16.96
C GLN A 142 -12.49 -3.15 16.24
N GLY A 143 -13.59 -2.85 16.95
CA GLY A 143 -14.85 -2.44 16.34
C GLY A 143 -15.60 -3.59 15.66
N PHE A 144 -16.63 -3.27 14.88
CA PHE A 144 -17.52 -4.25 14.21
C PHE A 144 -16.90 -4.91 12.95
N GLU A 145 -15.60 -4.79 12.71
CA GLU A 145 -14.94 -5.48 11.61
C GLU A 145 -14.45 -6.86 12.06
N ALA A 146 -14.99 -7.92 11.45
CA ALA A 146 -14.45 -9.26 11.57
C ALA A 146 -13.06 -9.28 10.92
N ILE A 147 -11.99 -9.32 11.72
CA ILE A 147 -10.64 -9.46 11.19
C ILE A 147 -10.49 -10.85 10.56
N LYS A 148 -10.43 -10.90 9.23
CA LYS A 148 -10.09 -12.11 8.49
C LYS A 148 -8.59 -12.36 8.69
N GLN A 149 -8.25 -13.40 9.45
CA GLN A 149 -6.87 -13.88 9.55
C GLN A 149 -6.68 -15.09 8.66
N PHE A 150 -5.61 -15.07 7.87
CA PHE A 150 -5.25 -16.18 6.99
C PHE A 150 -3.74 -16.38 7.00
N GLN A 151 -3.29 -17.61 7.27
CA GLN A 151 -1.86 -17.95 7.30
C GLN A 151 -1.02 -17.00 8.19
N GLY A 152 -1.59 -16.45 9.28
CA GLY A 152 -0.89 -15.50 10.16
C GLY A 152 -0.74 -14.07 9.61
N PHE A 153 -1.41 -13.76 8.50
CA PHE A 153 -1.68 -12.40 8.04
C PHE A 153 -3.03 -11.92 8.57
N THR A 154 -3.12 -10.65 8.91
CA THR A 154 -4.38 -9.93 9.01
C THR A 154 -4.71 -9.35 7.64
N ILE A 155 -5.82 -9.79 7.05
CA ILE A 155 -6.26 -9.34 5.73
C ILE A 155 -6.96 -7.98 5.88
N ILE A 156 -6.55 -7.04 5.03
CA ILE A 156 -7.18 -5.75 4.83
C ILE A 156 -7.71 -5.75 3.39
N GLN A 157 -9.03 -5.88 3.28
CA GLN A 157 -9.73 -5.78 2.01
C GLN A 157 -9.88 -4.29 1.65
N ASP A 158 -9.27 -3.87 0.54
CA ASP A 158 -9.36 -2.50 0.06
C ASP A 158 -9.45 -2.51 -1.47
N ASP A 159 -10.46 -1.86 -2.05
CA ASP A 159 -10.66 -1.83 -3.51
C ASP A 159 -9.65 -0.90 -4.22
N TRP A 160 -8.89 -0.07 -3.48
CA TRP A 160 -7.86 0.80 -4.06
C TRP A 160 -6.56 0.08 -4.40
N ILE A 161 -6.35 -1.13 -3.89
CA ILE A 161 -5.28 -2.00 -4.39
C ILE A 161 -5.73 -2.59 -5.73
N THR A 162 -4.82 -2.58 -6.71
CA THR A 162 -5.10 -3.13 -8.03
C THR A 162 -5.35 -4.63 -7.94
N GLU A 163 -6.37 -5.11 -8.66
CA GLU A 163 -6.67 -6.53 -8.82
C GLU A 163 -5.45 -7.28 -9.37
N GLY A 164 -5.27 -8.53 -8.93
CA GLY A 164 -4.13 -9.35 -9.33
C GLY A 164 -2.85 -9.06 -8.54
N TYR A 165 -2.90 -8.19 -7.53
CA TYR A 165 -1.74 -7.89 -6.68
C TYR A 165 -2.00 -8.20 -5.21
N LEU A 166 -1.00 -8.82 -4.59
CA LEU A 166 -0.92 -9.04 -3.16
C LEU A 166 0.19 -8.17 -2.57
N MET A 167 -0.10 -7.46 -1.48
CA MET A 167 0.88 -6.65 -0.78
C MET A 167 0.92 -7.00 0.70
N ALA A 168 2.06 -7.50 1.17
CA ALA A 168 2.30 -7.78 2.58
C ALA A 168 3.21 -6.72 3.20
N ILE A 169 2.91 -6.26 4.42
CA ILE A 169 3.78 -5.39 5.22
C ILE A 169 3.85 -5.81 6.68
N GLU A 170 4.96 -5.52 7.35
CA GLU A 170 5.05 -5.61 8.80
C GLU A 170 4.36 -4.41 9.47
N ALA A 171 3.46 -4.71 10.41
CA ALA A 171 2.65 -3.74 11.14
C ALA A 171 3.36 -3.10 12.36
N LYS A 172 4.41 -3.74 12.89
CA LYS A 172 5.09 -3.27 14.12
C LYS A 172 5.88 -1.98 13.88
N ILE A 173 6.41 -1.81 12.68
CA ILE A 173 7.09 -0.60 12.26
C ILE A 173 6.24 0.18 11.27
N ARG A 174 6.71 1.38 10.89
CA ARG A 174 6.10 2.18 9.83
C ARG A 174 6.95 2.05 8.57
N PRO A 175 6.69 1.06 7.70
CA PRO A 175 7.54 0.80 6.56
C PRO A 175 7.43 1.88 5.48
N ILE A 176 6.25 2.52 5.40
CA ILE A 176 5.97 3.64 4.51
C ILE A 176 5.71 4.88 5.35
N THR A 177 6.37 5.98 4.99
CA THR A 177 6.22 7.26 5.66
C THR A 177 5.71 8.32 4.69
N MET A 178 4.78 9.14 5.16
CA MET A 178 4.32 10.32 4.44
C MET A 178 5.33 11.46 4.57
N ARG A 179 5.67 12.06 3.43
CA ARG A 179 6.42 13.30 3.32
C ARG A 179 5.43 14.45 3.18
N LEU A 180 5.51 15.40 4.11
CA LEU A 180 4.76 16.64 4.07
C LEU A 180 5.64 17.81 3.61
N PRO A 181 5.06 18.88 3.05
CA PRO A 181 5.76 20.12 2.76
C PRO A 181 6.43 20.69 4.01
N LEU A 182 7.64 21.24 3.87
CA LEU A 182 8.36 21.88 4.98
C LEU A 182 7.62 23.11 5.54
N ASN A 183 6.89 23.83 4.66
CA ASN A 183 6.06 24.94 5.06
C ASN A 183 4.80 24.42 5.76
N LYS A 184 4.69 24.67 7.08
CA LYS A 184 3.54 24.29 7.90
C LYS A 184 2.20 24.84 7.38
N SER A 185 2.19 26.01 6.74
CA SER A 185 0.95 26.60 6.21
C SER A 185 0.44 25.91 4.94
N ALA A 186 1.24 25.03 4.33
CA ALA A 186 0.87 24.24 3.16
C ALA A 186 0.56 22.77 3.49
N GLN A 187 0.59 22.38 4.76
CA GLN A 187 0.30 21.02 5.21
C GLN A 187 -1.22 20.80 5.35
N GLY A 188 -1.67 19.59 5.04
CA GLY A 188 -3.07 19.19 5.13
C GLY A 188 -3.92 19.58 3.91
N LEU A 189 -5.18 19.17 3.95
CA LEU A 189 -6.19 19.52 2.96
C LEU A 189 -6.58 21.00 3.14
N LYS A 190 -6.41 21.80 2.08
CA LYS A 190 -6.72 23.23 2.10
C LYS A 190 -7.71 23.60 1.02
N LEU A 191 -8.61 24.51 1.35
CA LEU A 191 -9.44 25.22 0.40
C LEU A 191 -8.69 26.46 -0.11
N TRP A 192 -8.59 26.60 -1.43
CA TRP A 192 -8.06 27.78 -2.09
C TRP A 192 -9.19 28.56 -2.75
N GLU A 193 -9.08 29.89 -2.70
CA GLU A 193 -10.03 30.78 -3.33
C GLU A 193 -9.98 30.67 -4.86
N GLY A 194 -11.14 30.86 -5.48
CA GLY A 194 -11.23 30.97 -6.94
C GLY A 194 -10.74 32.33 -7.46
N PRO A 195 -10.87 32.60 -8.77
CA PRO A 195 -10.30 33.78 -9.42
C PRO A 195 -10.95 35.12 -8.98
N TYR A 196 -12.11 35.08 -8.33
CA TYR A 196 -12.85 36.25 -7.88
C TYR A 196 -12.68 36.47 -6.38
N SER A 197 -11.78 37.38 -5.98
CA SER A 197 -11.49 37.68 -4.56
C SER A 197 -12.71 38.15 -3.76
N ALA A 198 -13.69 38.80 -4.40
CA ALA A 198 -14.95 39.20 -3.76
C ALA A 198 -15.90 38.02 -3.48
N TYR A 199 -15.72 36.89 -4.16
CA TYR A 199 -16.53 35.69 -4.05
C TYR A 199 -15.61 34.46 -3.92
N PRO A 200 -14.88 34.32 -2.81
CA PRO A 200 -13.77 33.37 -2.69
C PRO A 200 -14.20 31.90 -2.80
N LEU A 201 -15.48 31.59 -2.56
CA LEU A 201 -16.04 30.25 -2.68
C LEU A 201 -16.46 29.88 -4.12
N GLN A 202 -16.57 30.87 -5.00
CA GLN A 202 -16.88 30.61 -6.41
C GLN A 202 -15.63 30.04 -7.08
N GLU A 203 -15.75 28.84 -7.65
CA GLU A 203 -14.63 28.10 -8.28
C GLU A 203 -13.46 27.84 -7.31
N ALA A 204 -13.75 27.79 -6.01
CA ALA A 204 -12.78 27.37 -5.01
C ALA A 204 -12.42 25.89 -5.21
N TYR A 205 -11.17 25.54 -4.96
CA TYR A 205 -10.69 24.17 -5.12
C TYR A 205 -9.95 23.70 -3.88
N TYR A 206 -10.05 22.40 -3.62
CA TYR A 206 -9.29 21.75 -2.56
C TYR A 206 -7.95 21.26 -3.09
N SER A 207 -6.89 21.41 -2.29
CA SER A 207 -5.61 20.79 -2.59
C SER A 207 -4.99 20.23 -1.32
N HIS A 208 -4.41 19.04 -1.41
CA HIS A 208 -3.53 18.48 -0.40
C HIS A 208 -2.20 18.11 -1.08
N ARG A 209 -1.09 18.60 -0.55
CA ARG A 209 0.25 18.30 -1.07
C ARG A 209 0.95 17.36 -0.10
N PHE A 210 1.19 16.13 -0.55
CA PHE A 210 1.95 15.14 0.18
C PHE A 210 2.58 14.15 -0.80
N ASP A 211 3.55 13.39 -0.32
CA ASP A 211 4.09 12.23 -1.03
C ASP A 211 4.34 11.10 -0.03
N MET A 212 4.58 9.88 -0.50
CA MET A 212 4.90 8.74 0.35
C MET A 212 6.18 8.05 -0.12
N ALA A 213 6.96 7.54 0.83
CA ALA A 213 8.18 6.81 0.53
C ALA A 213 8.30 5.55 1.38
N VAL A 214 8.81 4.48 0.77
CA VAL A 214 9.26 3.29 1.50
C VAL A 214 10.57 3.62 2.20
N CYS A 215 10.58 3.49 3.52
CA CYS A 215 11.76 3.71 4.36
C CYS A 215 12.41 2.38 4.78
N HIS A 216 11.60 1.35 5.02
CA HIS A 216 12.07 0.01 5.39
C HIS A 216 11.80 -0.98 4.26
N ARG A 217 12.78 -1.10 3.36
CA ARG A 217 12.61 -1.86 2.10
C ARG A 217 12.41 -3.36 2.26
N GLY A 218 12.93 -3.96 3.34
CA GLY A 218 12.72 -5.38 3.63
C GLY A 218 11.45 -5.68 4.43
N ALA A 219 10.70 -4.66 4.83
CA ALA A 219 9.54 -4.81 5.71
C ALA A 219 8.22 -5.01 4.97
N GLY A 220 8.26 -5.06 3.64
CA GLY A 220 7.10 -5.36 2.81
C GLY A 220 7.53 -6.09 1.56
N ALA A 221 6.60 -6.85 1.00
CA ALA A 221 6.78 -7.65 -0.20
C ALA A 221 5.49 -7.64 -1.01
N VAL A 222 5.63 -7.76 -2.32
CA VAL A 222 4.53 -7.68 -3.28
C VAL A 222 4.61 -8.86 -4.23
N ARG A 223 3.46 -9.41 -4.57
CA ARG A 223 3.34 -10.46 -5.56
C ARG A 223 2.24 -10.15 -6.57
N GLU A 224 2.56 -10.29 -7.85
CA GLU A 224 1.60 -10.23 -8.95
C GLU A 224 1.11 -11.64 -9.27
N ILE A 225 -0.20 -11.80 -9.38
CA ILE A 225 -0.87 -13.04 -9.77
C ILE A 225 -0.85 -13.11 -11.29
N THR A 226 0.16 -13.79 -11.82
CA THR A 226 0.37 -13.92 -13.27
C THR A 226 1.21 -15.14 -13.58
N THR A 227 1.03 -15.68 -14.79
CA THR A 227 1.91 -16.69 -15.37
C THR A 227 3.23 -16.09 -15.89
N ASP A 228 3.32 -14.77 -15.98
CA ASP A 228 4.52 -14.08 -16.45
C ASP A 228 5.71 -14.26 -15.49
N ALA A 229 6.91 -14.28 -16.04
CA ALA A 229 8.15 -14.49 -15.29
C ALA A 229 8.68 -13.20 -14.63
N SER A 230 8.07 -12.04 -14.86
CA SER A 230 8.56 -10.75 -14.40
C SER A 230 7.42 -9.87 -13.94
N TYR A 231 7.61 -9.26 -12.77
CA TYR A 231 6.65 -8.34 -12.19
C TYR A 231 6.44 -7.09 -13.04
N THR A 232 5.18 -6.74 -13.23
CA THR A 232 4.73 -5.54 -13.93
C THR A 232 4.14 -4.55 -12.94
N ASN A 233 4.55 -3.28 -13.04
CA ASN A 233 3.97 -2.22 -12.21
C ASN A 233 2.49 -2.00 -12.55
N PRO A 234 1.58 -1.97 -11.56
CA PRO A 234 0.18 -1.69 -11.81
C PRO A 234 -0.02 -0.27 -12.34
N THR A 235 -1.06 -0.10 -13.16
CA THR A 235 -1.47 1.21 -13.67
C THR A 235 -2.49 1.84 -12.74
N PHE A 236 -2.19 3.03 -12.22
CA PHE A 236 -3.11 3.81 -11.39
C PHE A 236 -3.73 4.95 -12.20
N THR A 237 -5.05 4.94 -12.39
CA THR A 237 -5.77 5.99 -13.15
C THR A 237 -6.23 7.11 -12.22
N PHE A 238 -5.54 8.26 -12.20
CA PHE A 238 -5.85 9.43 -11.33
C PHE A 238 -7.13 10.16 -11.70
#